data_AF-A0A6G3DIE8-F1
#
_entry.id   AF-A0A6G3DIE8-F1
#
_cell.length_a   1.000
_cell.length_b   1.000
_cell.length_c   1.000
_cell.angle_alpha   90.00
_cell.angle_beta   90.00
_cell.angle_gamma   90.00
#
_symmetry.space_group_name_H-M   'P 1'
#
loop_
_entity.id
_entity.type
_entity.pdbx_description
1 polymer ?
#
loop_
_entity_poly.entity_id
_entity_poly.type
_entity_poly.pdbx_seq_one_letter_code
_entity_poly.pdbx_strand_id
1 'polypeptide(L)'
;MATTDRQATTLALAHALSAAERGLAVIPLARTKLPALRSPHRDTPTPEPFTCHGECGRFGHGVHDASTDPARVRALFAAAPWATGYGIACGLPPHHLIGIDLDTKPETDSSTALRELALRHLFTIPPTVVVLTPSGGRHLWLTGPPDHVVPNS
;
A
#
# COMPACT_ATOMS: atom_id res chain seq x y z
N MET A 1 11.08 -23.09 6.94
CA MET A 1 11.03 -21.61 6.85
C MET A 1 11.30 -21.12 5.44
N ALA A 2 12.47 -21.41 4.83
CA ALA A 2 12.83 -20.89 3.50
C ALA A 2 11.84 -21.24 2.36
N THR A 3 11.21 -22.41 2.39
CA THR A 3 10.21 -22.82 1.39
C THR A 3 8.91 -22.04 1.50
N THR A 4 8.43 -21.82 2.72
CA THR A 4 7.22 -21.05 3.03
C THR A 4 7.40 -19.58 2.67
N ASP A 5 8.55 -18.99 3.00
CA ASP A 5 8.84 -17.59 2.66
C ASP A 5 8.93 -17.42 1.13
N ARG A 6 9.58 -18.35 0.42
CA ARG A 6 9.61 -18.33 -1.05
C ARG A 6 8.22 -18.44 -1.68
N GLN A 7 7.34 -19.27 -1.12
CA GLN A 7 5.96 -19.40 -1.59
C GLN A 7 5.16 -18.11 -1.36
N ALA A 8 5.32 -17.49 -0.18
CA ALA A 8 4.68 -16.22 0.14
C ALA A 8 5.13 -15.11 -0.82
N THR A 9 6.42 -15.01 -1.11
CA THR A 9 6.96 -14.04 -2.08
C THR A 9 6.41 -14.26 -3.49
N THR A 10 6.30 -15.52 -3.95
CA THR A 10 5.72 -15.84 -5.27
C THR A 10 4.26 -15.39 -5.36
N LEU A 11 3.45 -15.67 -4.33
CA LEU A 11 2.04 -15.23 -4.30
C LEU A 11 1.93 -13.71 -4.23
N ALA A 12 2.74 -13.06 -3.39
CA ALA A 12 2.78 -11.61 -3.27
C ALA A 12 3.13 -10.94 -4.59
N LEU A 13 4.15 -11.45 -5.31
CA LEU A 13 4.52 -10.95 -6.63
C LEU A 13 3.40 -11.15 -7.65
N ALA A 14 2.75 -12.32 -7.68
CA ALA A 14 1.66 -12.58 -8.60
C ALA A 14 0.49 -11.59 -8.41
N HIS A 15 0.10 -11.33 -7.16
CA HIS A 15 -0.94 -10.35 -6.85
C HIS A 15 -0.52 -8.91 -7.15
N ALA A 16 0.74 -8.55 -6.86
CA ALA A 16 1.29 -7.25 -7.19
C ALA A 16 1.25 -6.99 -8.70
N LEU A 17 1.62 -7.98 -9.53
CA LEU A 17 1.55 -7.88 -10.98
C LEU A 17 0.11 -7.72 -11.47
N SER A 18 -0.85 -8.46 -10.92
CA SER A 18 -2.27 -8.30 -11.27
C SER A 18 -2.83 -6.92 -10.90
N ALA A 19 -2.35 -6.33 -9.80
CA ALA A 19 -2.69 -4.96 -9.43
C ALA A 19 -2.04 -3.93 -10.38
N ALA A 20 -0.76 -4.14 -10.74
CA ALA A 20 -0.03 -3.30 -11.68
C ALA A 20 -0.68 -3.28 -13.08
N GLU A 21 -1.17 -4.43 -13.56
CA GLU A 21 -1.95 -4.54 -14.81
C GLU A 21 -3.23 -3.69 -14.80
N ARG A 22 -3.77 -3.37 -13.61
CA ARG A 22 -4.94 -2.50 -13.42
C ARG A 22 -4.56 -1.03 -13.25
N GLY A 23 -3.29 -0.67 -13.43
CA GLY A 23 -2.77 0.68 -13.28
C GLY A 23 -2.51 1.09 -11.83
N LEU A 24 -2.36 0.13 -10.91
CA LEU A 24 -2.04 0.40 -9.50
C LEU A 24 -0.53 0.34 -9.29
N ALA A 25 0.09 1.44 -8.86
CA ALA A 25 1.51 1.45 -8.55
C ALA A 25 1.77 0.66 -7.25
N VAL A 26 2.58 -0.39 -7.32
CA VAL A 26 2.79 -1.34 -6.21
C VAL A 26 4.24 -1.38 -5.71
N ILE A 27 4.40 -1.74 -4.43
CA ILE A 27 5.69 -1.99 -3.78
C ILE A 27 5.69 -3.30 -2.98
N PRO A 28 6.82 -4.01 -2.84
CA PRO A 28 6.91 -5.16 -1.96
C PRO A 28 6.84 -4.74 -0.48
N LEU A 29 6.10 -5.50 0.34
CA LEU A 29 6.02 -5.31 1.79
C LEU A 29 6.55 -6.53 2.54
N ALA A 30 7.22 -6.25 3.66
CA ALA A 30 7.59 -7.28 4.63
C ALA A 30 6.38 -7.70 5.48
N ARG A 31 6.55 -8.74 6.29
CA ARG A 31 5.52 -9.22 7.23
C ARG A 31 5.02 -8.14 8.19
N THR A 32 5.87 -7.17 8.51
CA THR A 32 5.56 -6.01 9.33
C THR A 32 4.67 -4.98 8.63
N LYS A 33 4.23 -5.24 7.39
CA LYS A 33 3.49 -4.31 6.52
C LYS A 33 4.23 -3.02 6.17
N LEU A 34 5.55 -2.99 6.40
CA LEU A 34 6.42 -1.90 5.98
C LEU A 34 7.07 -2.23 4.63
N PRO A 35 7.51 -1.21 3.84
CA PRO A 35 8.29 -1.44 2.64
C PRO A 35 9.42 -2.44 2.87
N ALA A 36 9.51 -3.46 2.01
CA ALA A 36 10.40 -4.59 2.23
C ALA A 36 11.88 -4.23 2.06
N LEU A 37 12.17 -3.18 1.28
CA LEU A 37 13.51 -2.68 1.01
C LEU A 37 13.84 -1.52 1.93
N ARG A 38 14.99 -1.63 2.61
CA ARG A 38 15.54 -0.61 3.50
C ARG A 38 16.08 0.56 2.66
N SER A 39 15.93 1.79 3.18
CA SER A 39 16.48 2.97 2.52
C SER A 39 17.99 2.86 2.29
N PRO A 40 18.48 3.17 1.07
CA PRO A 40 19.90 3.17 0.76
C PRO A 40 20.64 4.34 1.43
N HIS A 41 19.89 5.28 2.03
CA HIS A 41 20.42 6.49 2.67
C HIS A 41 20.45 6.40 4.20
N ARG A 42 20.02 5.29 4.81
CA ARG A 42 19.89 5.19 6.28
C ARG A 42 21.18 5.51 7.04
N ASP A 43 22.32 5.10 6.49
CA ASP A 43 23.61 5.22 7.15
C ASP A 43 24.41 6.43 6.58
N THR A 44 23.77 7.31 5.81
CA THR A 44 24.40 8.52 5.26
C THR A 44 24.32 9.62 6.33
N PRO A 45 25.45 10.14 6.83
CA PRO A 45 25.44 11.29 7.72
C PRO A 45 25.05 12.52 6.89
N THR A 46 23.80 12.97 7.02
CA THR A 46 23.33 14.18 6.35
C THR A 46 23.22 15.33 7.34
N PRO A 47 23.84 16.49 7.07
CA PRO A 47 23.75 17.66 7.94
C PRO A 47 22.34 18.32 7.93
N GLU A 48 21.48 17.93 6.99
CA GLU A 48 20.09 18.37 6.84
C GLU A 48 19.18 17.19 6.44
N PRO A 49 17.84 17.27 6.61
CA PRO A 49 16.93 16.22 6.14
C PRO A 49 17.02 16.09 4.61
N PHE A 50 17.77 15.10 4.14
CA PHE A 50 17.86 14.72 2.74
C PHE A 50 16.65 13.85 2.38
N THR A 51 15.82 14.34 1.45
CA THR A 51 14.71 13.57 0.90
C THR A 51 15.07 13.10 -0.52
N CYS A 52 15.07 11.79 -0.74
CA CYS A 52 15.24 11.17 -2.04
C CYS A 52 14.00 10.32 -2.32
N HIS A 53 13.36 10.56 -3.47
CA HIS A 53 12.19 9.83 -3.96
C HIS A 53 12.56 8.80 -5.04
N GLY A 54 13.84 8.43 -5.13
CA GLY A 54 14.35 7.42 -6.07
C GLY A 54 15.24 7.98 -7.18
N GLU A 55 15.52 9.28 -7.17
CA GLU A 55 16.39 9.94 -8.16
C GLU A 55 17.83 9.37 -8.15
N CYS A 56 18.25 8.75 -7.05
CA CYS A 56 19.56 8.10 -6.94
C CYS A 56 19.67 6.77 -7.70
N GLY A 57 18.58 6.28 -8.30
CA GLY A 57 18.54 5.05 -9.09
C GLY A 57 18.60 3.75 -8.28
N ARG A 58 18.71 3.82 -6.95
CA ARG A 58 18.66 2.65 -6.04
C ARG A 58 17.22 2.37 -5.59
N PHE A 59 16.98 1.17 -5.07
CA PHE A 59 15.73 0.84 -4.38
C PHE A 59 15.83 1.15 -2.87
N GLY A 60 14.68 1.24 -2.21
CA GLY A 60 14.52 1.48 -0.77
C GLY A 60 13.83 2.81 -0.39
N HIS A 61 13.20 3.50 -1.33
CA HIS A 61 12.55 4.81 -1.12
C HIS A 61 11.08 4.71 -0.68
N GLY A 62 10.70 3.57 -0.10
CA GLY A 62 9.34 3.33 0.39
C GLY A 62 8.30 3.42 -0.71
N VAL A 63 7.24 4.20 -0.49
CA VAL A 63 6.15 4.39 -1.45
C VAL A 63 6.61 5.00 -2.78
N HIS A 64 7.73 5.73 -2.79
CA HIS A 64 8.26 6.35 -4.02
C HIS A 64 8.85 5.32 -4.99
N ASP A 65 9.16 4.10 -4.53
CA ASP A 65 9.56 3.03 -5.45
C ASP A 65 8.36 2.37 -6.16
N ALA A 66 7.12 2.72 -5.80
CA ALA A 66 5.93 2.09 -6.36
C ALA A 66 5.87 2.22 -7.88
N SER A 67 5.50 1.13 -8.55
CA SER A 67 5.49 1.10 -10.00
C SER A 67 4.35 0.25 -10.55
N THR A 68 3.86 0.64 -11.72
CA THR A 68 2.97 -0.16 -12.57
C THR A 68 3.74 -0.95 -13.63
N ASP A 69 5.04 -0.68 -13.83
CA ASP A 69 5.86 -1.40 -14.81
C ASP A 69 6.15 -2.83 -14.31
N PRO A 70 5.67 -3.88 -15.00
CA PRO A 70 5.90 -5.26 -14.59
C PRO A 70 7.39 -5.62 -14.44
N ALA A 71 8.27 -5.03 -15.24
CA ALA A 71 9.71 -5.28 -15.16
C ALA A 71 10.28 -4.70 -13.86
N ARG A 72 9.96 -3.43 -13.55
CA ARG A 72 10.36 -2.80 -12.29
C ARG A 72 9.77 -3.50 -11.07
N VAL A 73 8.51 -3.94 -11.11
CA VAL A 73 7.88 -4.71 -10.02
C VAL A 73 8.64 -6.02 -9.77
N ARG A 74 8.97 -6.78 -10.84
CA ARG A 74 9.77 -8.00 -10.69
C ARG A 74 11.16 -7.72 -10.11
N ALA A 75 11.80 -6.62 -10.52
CA ALA A 75 13.11 -6.23 -9.99
C ALA A 75 13.05 -5.88 -8.48
N LEU A 76 12.00 -5.17 -8.05
CA LEU A 76 11.78 -4.86 -6.63
C LEU A 76 11.58 -6.13 -5.79
N PHE A 77 10.76 -7.07 -6.26
CA PHE A 77 10.55 -8.36 -5.57
C PHE A 77 11.80 -9.25 -5.59
N ALA A 78 12.60 -9.21 -6.66
CA ALA A 78 13.88 -9.91 -6.73
C ALA A 78 14.89 -9.34 -5.71
N ALA A 79 14.87 -8.03 -5.49
CA ALA A 79 15.70 -7.37 -4.46
C ALA A 79 15.17 -7.62 -3.03
N ALA A 80 13.90 -8.00 -2.88
CA ALA A 80 13.25 -8.29 -1.60
C ALA A 80 12.68 -9.73 -1.57
N PRO A 81 13.51 -10.79 -1.63
CA PRO A 81 13.03 -12.17 -1.65
C PRO A 81 12.28 -12.60 -0.38
N TRP A 82 12.32 -11.78 0.69
CA TRP A 82 11.57 -11.94 1.95
C TRP A 82 10.22 -11.19 1.97
N ALA A 83 9.82 -10.54 0.88
CA ALA A 83 8.55 -9.83 0.81
C ALA A 83 7.38 -10.82 0.95
N THR A 84 6.49 -10.60 1.92
CA THR A 84 5.33 -11.47 2.16
C THR A 84 4.03 -10.87 1.65
N GLY A 85 4.07 -9.66 1.09
CA GLY A 85 2.90 -8.94 0.58
C GLY A 85 3.31 -7.80 -0.34
N TYR A 86 2.33 -7.00 -0.73
CA TYR A 86 2.53 -5.78 -1.51
C TYR A 86 1.66 -4.64 -0.97
N GLY A 87 2.11 -3.41 -1.20
CA GLY A 87 1.37 -2.18 -0.93
C GLY A 87 1.02 -1.49 -2.24
N ILE A 88 0.04 -0.60 -2.19
CA ILE A 88 -0.38 0.23 -3.32
C ILE A 88 -0.11 1.69 -2.96
N ALA A 89 0.55 2.43 -3.84
CA ALA A 89 0.68 3.87 -3.71
C ALA A 89 -0.65 4.54 -4.08
N CYS A 90 -1.38 4.97 -3.04
CA CYS A 90 -2.65 5.67 -3.13
C CYS A 90 -2.49 7.10 -3.68
N GLY A 91 -3.60 7.73 -4.07
CA GLY A 91 -3.60 9.13 -4.54
C GLY A 91 -2.97 9.37 -5.92
N LEU A 92 -2.47 8.33 -6.60
CA LEU A 92 -1.88 8.44 -7.94
C LEU A 92 -2.90 8.21 -9.06
N PRO A 93 -2.69 8.81 -10.25
CA PRO A 93 -3.42 8.43 -11.46
C PRO A 93 -3.27 6.93 -11.79
N PRO A 94 -4.25 6.31 -12.46
CA PRO A 94 -5.49 6.93 -12.96
C PRO A 94 -6.63 6.95 -11.93
N HIS A 95 -6.50 6.23 -10.81
CA HIS A 95 -7.62 5.95 -9.91
C HIS A 95 -7.72 6.91 -8.71
N HIS A 96 -6.62 7.55 -8.32
CA HIS A 96 -6.53 8.39 -7.11
C HIS A 96 -7.14 7.67 -5.90
N LEU A 97 -6.65 6.44 -5.66
CA LEU A 97 -7.22 5.56 -4.65
C LEU A 97 -7.15 6.19 -3.25
N ILE A 98 -8.20 5.94 -2.47
CA ILE A 98 -8.32 6.28 -1.06
C ILE A 98 -8.68 4.99 -0.31
N GLY A 99 -7.81 4.57 0.60
CA GLY A 99 -8.07 3.42 1.48
C GLY A 99 -8.68 3.89 2.79
N ILE A 100 -9.88 3.41 3.13
CA ILE A 100 -10.46 3.58 4.46
C ILE A 100 -10.23 2.29 5.23
N ASP A 101 -9.40 2.35 6.28
CA ASP A 101 -9.14 1.23 7.19
C ASP A 101 -10.15 1.24 8.33
N LEU A 102 -11.03 0.24 8.33
CA LEU A 102 -12.01 0.00 9.39
C LEU A 102 -11.48 -1.10 10.31
N ASP A 103 -10.72 -0.67 11.31
CA ASP A 103 -10.25 -1.52 12.38
C ASP A 103 -11.41 -2.05 13.23
N THR A 104 -11.26 -3.27 13.73
CA THR A 104 -12.13 -3.84 14.77
C THR A 104 -11.40 -3.80 16.10
N LYS A 105 -11.94 -3.06 17.07
CA LYS A 105 -11.48 -3.06 18.46
C LYS A 105 -12.65 -3.51 19.35
N PRO A 106 -12.40 -4.17 20.50
CA PRO A 106 -13.47 -4.64 21.38
C PRO A 106 -14.47 -3.54 21.78
N GLU A 107 -13.98 -2.30 21.88
CA GLU A 107 -14.75 -1.14 22.34
C GLU A 107 -15.18 -0.21 21.18
N THR A 108 -14.85 -0.54 19.93
CA THR A 108 -15.15 0.32 18.78
C THR A 108 -15.53 -0.50 17.56
N ASP A 109 -16.81 -0.42 17.18
CA ASP A 109 -17.29 -0.90 15.89
C ASP A 109 -17.17 0.22 14.85
N SER A 110 -16.03 0.25 14.14
CA SER A 110 -15.76 1.22 13.08
C SER A 110 -16.77 1.15 11.93
N SER A 111 -17.40 0.00 11.69
CA SER A 111 -18.45 -0.11 10.66
C SER A 111 -19.73 0.62 11.08
N THR A 112 -20.12 0.47 12.35
CA THR A 112 -21.24 1.24 12.92
C THR A 112 -20.91 2.73 12.96
N ALA A 113 -19.71 3.11 13.40
CA ALA A 113 -19.29 4.51 13.42
C ALA A 113 -19.31 5.16 12.02
N LEU A 114 -18.83 4.44 10.99
CA LEU A 114 -18.89 4.92 9.60
C LEU A 114 -20.35 5.06 9.12
N ARG A 115 -21.22 4.12 9.48
CA ARG A 115 -22.66 4.21 9.15
C ARG A 115 -23.32 5.41 9.82
N GLU A 116 -22.98 5.71 11.07
CA GLU A 116 -23.47 6.91 11.75
C GLU A 116 -22.96 8.19 11.09
N LEU A 117 -21.69 8.24 10.69
CA LEU A 117 -21.14 9.36 9.93
C LEU A 117 -21.89 9.55 8.60
N ALA A 118 -22.16 8.46 7.89
CA ALA A 118 -22.95 8.46 6.66
C ALA A 118 -24.34 9.08 6.87
N LEU A 119 -25.02 8.73 7.97
CA LEU A 119 -26.31 9.30 8.33
C LEU A 119 -26.21 10.77 8.74
N ARG A 120 -25.24 11.15 9.57
CA ARG A 120 -25.06 12.53 10.05
C ARG A 120 -24.67 13.50 8.93
N HIS A 121 -23.85 13.05 7.99
CA HIS A 121 -23.33 13.86 6.90
C HIS A 121 -24.01 13.58 5.55
N LEU A 122 -25.07 12.76 5.54
CA LEU A 122 -25.92 12.48 4.39
C LEU A 122 -25.14 11.97 3.16
N PHE A 123 -24.22 11.03 3.36
CA PHE A 123 -23.51 10.36 2.27
C PHE A 123 -23.78 8.86 2.23
N THR A 124 -23.58 8.26 1.06
CA THR A 124 -23.58 6.80 0.88
C THR A 124 -22.19 6.34 0.46
N ILE A 125 -21.81 5.13 0.88
CA ILE A 125 -20.61 4.49 0.35
C ILE A 125 -20.99 3.83 -0.97
N PRO A 126 -20.39 4.23 -2.10
CA PRO A 126 -20.67 3.58 -3.39
C PRO A 126 -20.21 2.11 -3.36
N PRO A 127 -20.79 1.23 -4.19
CA PRO A 127 -20.28 -0.13 -4.36
C PRO A 127 -18.77 -0.09 -4.66
N THR A 128 -17.99 -0.80 -3.85
CA THR A 128 -16.53 -0.76 -3.92
C THR A 128 -15.89 -2.09 -3.55
N VAL A 129 -14.60 -2.24 -3.85
CA VAL A 129 -13.76 -3.33 -3.36
C VAL A 129 -13.60 -3.21 -1.85
N VAL A 130 -13.95 -4.30 -1.16
CA VAL A 130 -13.76 -4.46 0.28
C VAL A 130 -12.82 -5.63 0.51
N VAL A 131 -11.74 -5.40 1.25
CA VAL A 131 -10.77 -6.44 1.64
C VAL A 131 -10.91 -6.70 3.12
N LEU A 132 -11.10 -7.96 3.52
CA LEU A 132 -11.12 -8.36 4.92
C LEU A 132 -9.69 -8.38 5.48
N THR A 133 -9.48 -7.78 6.64
CA THR A 133 -8.17 -7.80 7.30
C THR A 133 -8.04 -9.06 8.18
N PRO A 134 -6.83 -9.57 8.44
CA PRO A 134 -6.65 -10.73 9.32
C PRO A 134 -7.16 -10.54 10.75
N SER A 135 -7.28 -9.29 11.22
CA SER A 135 -7.81 -8.95 12.54
C SER A 135 -9.34 -8.90 12.60
N GLY A 136 -10.04 -9.12 11.47
CA GLY A 136 -11.50 -9.05 11.38
C GLY A 136 -12.05 -7.70 10.91
N GLY A 137 -11.18 -6.72 10.67
CA GLY A 137 -11.51 -5.42 10.08
C GLY A 137 -11.72 -5.45 8.57
N ARG A 138 -11.88 -4.27 7.97
CA ARG A 138 -12.14 -4.10 6.53
C ARG A 138 -11.39 -2.92 5.95
N HIS A 139 -10.76 -3.09 4.79
CA HIS A 139 -10.32 -1.97 3.96
C HIS A 139 -11.34 -1.70 2.86
N LEU A 140 -11.83 -0.48 2.76
CA LEU A 140 -12.68 0.00 1.67
C LEU A 140 -11.79 0.81 0.70
N TRP A 141 -11.89 0.53 -0.60
CA TRP A 141 -11.04 1.16 -1.61
C TRP A 141 -11.82 2.12 -2.51
N LEU A 142 -11.85 3.40 -2.17
CA LEU A 142 -12.55 4.41 -2.94
C LEU A 142 -11.64 5.09 -3.95
N THR A 143 -12.23 5.82 -4.91
CA THR A 143 -11.53 6.69 -5.85
C THR A 143 -11.89 8.14 -5.53
N GLY A 144 -10.89 9.01 -5.52
CA GLY A 144 -11.04 10.44 -5.30
C GLY A 144 -10.94 11.26 -6.60
N PRO A 145 -11.35 12.53 -6.58
CA PRO A 145 -11.08 13.43 -7.69
C PRO A 145 -9.58 13.79 -7.75
N PRO A 146 -9.01 13.99 -8.95
CA PRO A 146 -7.56 14.16 -9.15
C PRO A 146 -6.97 15.44 -8.53
N ASP A 147 -7.81 16.45 -8.31
CA ASP A 147 -7.47 17.76 -7.77
C ASP A 147 -7.61 17.84 -6.24
N HIS A 148 -7.99 16.73 -5.59
CA HIS A 148 -8.13 16.68 -4.13
C HIS A 148 -7.16 15.68 -3.51
N VAL A 149 -6.27 16.20 -2.66
CA VAL A 149 -5.35 15.38 -1.86
C VAL A 149 -6.02 15.04 -0.54
N VAL A 150 -6.21 13.74 -0.29
CA VAL A 150 -6.61 13.23 1.03
C VAL A 150 -5.33 12.89 1.81
N PRO A 151 -4.98 13.65 2.87
CA PRO A 151 -3.80 13.35 3.67
C PRO A 151 -4.00 12.05 4.47
N ASN A 152 -2.90 11.35 4.75
CA ASN A 152 -2.91 10.26 5.71
C ASN A 152 -3.14 10.83 7.12
N SER A 153 -3.93 10.12 7.93
CA SER A 153 -4.18 10.42 9.35
C SER A 153 -3.16 9.79 10.28
#